data_AF-A0A486X8I5-F1
#
_entry.id   AF-A0A486X8I5-F1
#
_cell.length_a   1.000
_cell.length_b   1.000
_cell.length_c   1.000
_cell.angle_alpha   90.00
_cell.angle_beta   90.00
_cell.angle_gamma   90.00
#
_symmetry.space_group_name_H-M   'P 1'
#
loop_
_entity.id
_entity.type
_entity.pdbx_description
1 polymer ?
#
loop_
_entity_poly.entity_id
_entity_poly.type
_entity_poly.pdbx_seq_one_letter_code
_entity_poly.pdbx_strand_id
1 'polypeptide(L)' 'MAIVLPHGVLFRGAAEGHIRKILIEKNYIDAVIGLPANLFFGTSIPTCILVFQKRPHFSRYFIY' A
#
# COMPACT_ATOMS: atom_id res chain seq x y z
N MET A 1 -5.84 -6.62 7.73
CA MET A 1 -6.84 -6.10 6.76
C MET A 1 -6.11 -5.79 5.48
N ALA A 2 -6.67 -6.12 4.31
CA ALA A 2 -6.03 -5.84 3.02
C ALA A 2 -6.95 -4.98 2.15
N ILE A 3 -6.41 -3.96 1.48
CA ILE A 3 -7.17 -3.03 0.64
C ILE A 3 -6.45 -2.85 -0.71
N VAL A 4 -7.20 -2.91 -1.81
CA VAL A 4 -6.69 -2.62 -3.17
C VAL A 4 -6.80 -1.13 -3.46
N LEU A 5 -5.72 -0.52 -3.93
CA LEU A 5 -5.62 0.90 -4.24
C LEU A 5 -4.79 1.12 -5.52
N PRO A 6 -4.96 2.25 -6.25
CA PRO A 6 -4.00 2.64 -7.28
C PRO A 6 -2.63 2.96 -6.69
N HIS A 7 -1.54 2.76 -7.45
CA HIS A 7 -0.17 3.04 -6.98
C HIS A 7 0.06 4.47 -6.48
N GLY A 8 -0.76 5.43 -6.87
CA GLY A 8 -0.63 6.83 -6.47
C GLY A 8 -0.58 7.06 -4.96
N VAL A 9 -1.25 6.22 -4.16
CA VAL A 9 -1.22 6.31 -2.69
C VAL A 9 0.19 6.13 -2.09
N LEU A 10 1.10 5.49 -2.85
CA LEU A 10 2.48 5.24 -2.44
C LEU A 10 3.39 6.46 -2.61
N PHE A 11 3.06 7.38 -3.54
CA PHE A 11 3.98 8.45 -3.93
C PHE A 11 3.37 9.85 -3.98
N ARG A 12 2.05 10.00 -4.08
CA ARG A 12 1.41 11.33 -4.09
C ARG A 12 1.69 12.07 -2.78
N GLY A 13 1.84 13.38 -2.90
CA GLY A 13 2.19 14.28 -1.81
C GLY A 13 0.97 14.87 -1.10
N ALA A 14 1.11 16.11 -0.59
CA ALA A 14 0.07 16.86 0.09
C ALA A 14 -0.62 16.04 1.21
N ALA A 15 -1.95 16.01 1.25
CA ALA A 15 -2.71 15.30 2.26
C ALA A 15 -2.41 13.79 2.31
N GLU A 16 -2.27 13.14 1.15
CA GLU A 16 -1.95 11.70 1.09
C GLU A 16 -0.54 11.41 1.63
N GLY A 17 0.41 12.30 1.40
CA GLY A 17 1.75 12.21 1.98
C GLY A 17 1.74 12.27 3.51
N HIS A 18 0.91 13.14 4.10
CA HIS A 18 0.76 13.24 5.56
C HIS A 18 0.13 11.97 6.16
N ILE A 19 -0.92 11.45 5.52
CA ILE A 19 -1.55 10.18 5.93
C ILE A 19 -0.56 9.02 5.84
N ARG A 20 0.18 8.91 4.72
CA ARG A 20 1.19 7.87 4.52
C ARG A 20 2.28 7.93 5.60
N LYS A 21 2.73 9.12 5.96
CA LYS A 21 3.73 9.31 7.03
C LYS A 21 3.23 8.76 8.37
N ILE A 22 2.00 9.11 8.78
CA ILE A 22 1.40 8.61 10.03
C ILE A 22 1.27 7.08 10.02
N LEU A 23 0.84 6.49 8.90
CA LEU A 23 0.69 5.04 8.77
C LEU A 23 2.04 4.29 8.89
N ILE A 24 3.10 4.86 8.32
CA ILE A 24 4.46 4.31 8.41
C ILE A 24 5.02 4.48 9.82
N GLU A 25 4.90 5.66 10.42
CA GLU A 25 5.41 5.95 11.78
C GLU A 25 4.75 5.07 12.84
N LYS A 26 3.46 4.75 12.67
CA LYS A 26 2.74 3.83 13.56
C LYS A 26 2.98 2.35 13.23
N ASN A 27 3.80 2.05 12.23
CA ASN A 27 4.07 0.70 11.73
C ASN A 27 2.77 -0.11 11.46
N TYR A 28 1.77 0.55 10.86
CA TYR A 28 0.48 -0.07 10.57
C TYR A 28 0.46 -0.79 9.21
N ILE A 29 1.40 -0.47 8.32
CA ILE A 29 1.54 -1.12 7.01
C ILE A 29 2.54 -2.27 7.17
N ASP A 30 2.05 -3.49 7.02
CA ASP A 30 2.83 -4.73 7.12
C ASP A 30 3.48 -5.08 5.77
N ALA A 31 2.70 -5.00 4.69
CA ALA A 31 3.16 -5.29 3.34
C ALA A 31 2.50 -4.38 2.29
N VAL A 32 3.21 -4.20 1.18
CA VAL A 32 2.73 -3.57 -0.05
C VAL A 32 2.98 -4.56 -1.19
N ILE A 33 1.92 -5.03 -1.83
CA ILE A 33 2.01 -5.99 -2.94
C ILE A 33 1.63 -5.27 -4.22
N GLY A 34 2.59 -5.11 -5.14
CA GLY A 34 2.32 -4.55 -6.47
C GLY A 34 1.58 -5.55 -7.35
N LEU A 35 0.59 -5.07 -8.09
CA LEU A 35 -0.15 -5.86 -9.07
C LEU A 35 0.20 -5.39 -10.49
N PRO A 36 0.19 -6.28 -11.49
CA PRO A 36 0.41 -5.89 -12.87
C PRO A 36 -0.68 -4.94 -13.38
N ALA A 37 -0.34 -4.16 -14.41
CA ALA A 37 -1.30 -3.33 -15.14
C ALA A 37 -2.38 -4.20 -15.84
N ASN A 38 -3.51 -3.58 -16.18
CA ASN A 38 -4.64 -4.23 -16.89
C ASN A 38 -5.28 -5.43 -16.16
N LEU A 39 -5.11 -5.55 -14.84
CA LEU A 39 -5.72 -6.61 -14.05
C LEU A 39 -7.22 -6.39 -13.79
N PHE A 40 -7.68 -5.14 -13.75
CA PHE A 40 -9.06 -4.77 -13.45
C PHE A 40 -9.81 -4.32 -14.71
N PHE A 41 -11.04 -4.80 -14.88
CA PHE A 41 -11.91 -4.31 -15.96
C PHE A 41 -12.19 -2.82 -15.80
N GLY A 42 -12.11 -2.07 -16.91
CA GLY A 42 -12.41 -0.63 -16.94
C GLY A 42 -11.24 0.29 -16.59
N THR A 43 -10.04 -0.23 -16.30
CA THR A 43 -8.83 0.59 -16.12
C THR A 43 -7.55 -0.19 -16.41
N SER A 44 -6.57 0.47 -17.03
CA SER A 44 -5.23 -0.07 -17.28
C SER A 44 -4.23 0.27 -16.18
N ILE A 45 -4.64 1.04 -15.18
CA ILE A 45 -3.74 1.59 -14.15
C ILE A 45 -3.20 0.45 -13.27
N PRO A 46 -1.88 0.40 -13.00
CA PRO A 46 -1.32 -0.53 -12.03
C PRO A 46 -1.84 -0.23 -10.62
N THR A 47 -2.16 -1.29 -9.88
CA THR A 47 -2.73 -1.23 -8.53
C THR A 47 -1.85 -1.97 -7.54
N CYS A 48 -2.03 -1.70 -6.26
CA CYS A 48 -1.32 -2.38 -5.19
C CYS A 48 -2.29 -2.81 -4.09
N ILE A 49 -1.93 -3.84 -3.35
CA ILE A 49 -2.60 -4.26 -2.13
C ILE A 49 -1.81 -3.74 -0.93
N LEU A 50 -2.43 -2.92 -0.09
CA LEU A 50 -1.89 -2.55 1.21
C LEU A 50 -2.41 -3.52 2.28
N VAL A 51 -1.48 -4.17 2.97
CA VAL A 51 -1.79 -5.06 4.09
C VAL A 51 -1.52 -4.30 5.39
N PHE A 52 -2.56 -4.16 6.20
CA PHE A 52 -2.54 -3.48 7.49
C PHE A 52 -2.62 -4.47 8.64
N GLN A 53 -1.74 -4.29 9.62
CA GLN A 53 -1.66 -5.12 10.83
C GLN A 53 -1.67 -4.20 12.07
N LYS A 54 -2.62 -4.45 13.00
CA LYS A 54 -2.75 -3.62 14.23
C LYS A 54 -1.71 -3.98 15.30
N ARG A 55 -1.08 -5.15 15.19
CA ARG A 55 0.00 -5.60 16.09
C ARG A 55 1.28 -5.75 15.26
N PRO A 56 2.36 -5.02 15.57
CA PRO A 56 3.60 -5.16 14.82
C PRO A 56 4.12 -6.59 14.96
N HIS A 57 4.20 -7.32 13.85
CA HIS A 57 4.96 -8.56 13.78
C HIS A 57 6.33 -8.19 13.21
N PHE A 58 7.42 -8.69 13.81
CA PHE A 58 8.79 -8.30 13.48
C PHE A 58 9.30 -8.91 12.15
N SER A 59 8.42 -9.15 11.19
CA SER A 59 8.73 -9.92 9.98
C SER A 59 8.37 -9.15 8.73
N ARG A 60 9.24 -8.22 8.34
CA ARG A 60 9.07 -7.40 7.14
C ARG A 60 9.59 -8.17 5.92
N TYR A 61 8.71 -8.87 5.22
CA TYR A 61 9.06 -9.51 3.95
C TYR A 61 8.88 -8.51 2.80
N PHE A 62 9.99 -8.00 2.27
CA PHE A 62 10.00 -7.34 0.96
C PHE A 62 10.14 -8.44 -0.09
N ILE A 63 9.05 -8.74 -0.79
CA ILE A 63 9.09 -9.59 -1.97
C ILE A 63 9.41 -8.64 -3.14
N TYR A 64 10.63 -8.75 -3.67
CA TYR A 64 11.06 -8.08 -4.90
C TYR A 64 10.47 -8.78 -6.12
#